data_AF-A0AAC9Z929-F1
#
_entry.id   AF-A0AAC9Z929-F1
#
_cell.length_a   1.000
_cell.length_b   1.000
_cell.length_c   1.000
_cell.angle_alpha   90.00
_cell.angle_beta   90.00
_cell.angle_gamma   90.00
#
_symmetry.space_group_name_H-M   'P 1'
#
loop_
_entity.id
_entity.type
_entity.pdbx_description
1 polymer ?
#
loop_
_entity_poly.entity_id
_entity_poly.type
_entity_poly.pdbx_seq_one_letter_code
_entity_poly.pdbx_strand_id
1 'polypeptide(L)'
;MSPHSDPETHGVQFGRVVVTVDAALGDCIVIAPQPGPICTSPKRMRLNSLDEIRGAYRTQSRLAARVPDQHPHAKDIAAALEFAGKTLSAAQGAKHQPKGQSNA
;
A
#
# COMPACT_ATOMS: atom_id res chain seq x y z
N MET A 1 -11.41 8.44 -12.59
CA MET A 1 -10.63 9.17 -11.57
C MET A 1 -9.80 8.17 -10.80
N SER A 2 -8.59 8.55 -10.38
CA SER A 2 -7.74 7.64 -9.59
C SER A 2 -8.28 7.54 -8.15
N PRO A 3 -8.32 6.35 -7.53
CA PRO A 3 -8.66 6.18 -6.11
C PRO A 3 -7.81 7.04 -5.16
N HIS A 4 -6.62 7.47 -5.60
CA HIS A 4 -5.72 8.33 -4.85
C HIS A 4 -6.25 9.75 -4.61
N SER A 5 -7.17 10.23 -5.45
CA SER A 5 -7.74 11.58 -5.34
C SER A 5 -8.75 11.72 -4.20
N ASP A 6 -9.34 10.61 -3.75
CA ASP A 6 -10.29 10.56 -2.65
C ASP A 6 -9.95 9.42 -1.67
N PRO A 7 -8.95 9.61 -0.80
CA PRO A 7 -8.57 8.62 0.20
C PRO A 7 -9.62 8.42 1.29
N GLU A 8 -10.60 9.32 1.44
CA GLU A 8 -11.66 9.16 2.44
C GLU A 8 -12.66 8.10 2.00
N THR A 9 -12.98 8.06 0.71
CA THR A 9 -13.89 7.06 0.12
C THR A 9 -13.16 5.75 -0.23
N HIS A 10 -11.93 5.83 -0.74
CA HIS A 10 -11.22 4.67 -1.29
C HIS A 10 -10.06 4.14 -0.43
N GLY A 11 -9.77 4.80 0.69
CA GLY A 11 -8.70 4.41 1.59
C GLY A 11 -9.06 3.21 2.45
N VAL A 12 -8.10 2.30 2.62
CA VAL A 12 -8.16 1.23 3.60
C VAL A 12 -7.28 1.60 4.78
N GLN A 13 -7.84 1.54 5.99
CA GLN A 13 -7.17 1.98 7.21
C GLN A 13 -6.53 0.82 7.97
N PHE A 14 -5.30 1.02 8.42
CA PHE A 14 -4.52 0.13 9.28
C PHE A 14 -4.00 0.98 10.44
N GLY A 15 -4.67 0.93 11.60
CA GLY A 15 -4.37 1.84 12.71
C GLY A 15 -4.50 3.30 12.28
N ARG A 16 -3.39 4.05 12.29
CA ARG A 16 -3.35 5.46 11.83
C ARG A 16 -2.90 5.63 10.37
N VAL A 17 -2.63 4.52 9.68
CA VAL A 17 -2.14 4.50 8.30
C VAL A 17 -3.31 4.28 7.35
N VAL A 18 -3.35 5.01 6.25
CA VAL A 18 -4.34 4.83 5.18
C VAL A 18 -3.61 4.46 3.90
N VAL A 19 -4.12 3.46 3.16
CA VAL A 19 -3.61 3.10 1.84
C VAL A 19 -4.71 3.17 0.79
N THR A 20 -4.36 3.73 -0.36
CA THR A 20 -5.18 3.68 -1.58
C THR A 20 -4.42 2.91 -2.64
N VAL A 21 -5.11 2.11 -3.43
CA VAL A 21 -4.52 1.27 -4.48
C VAL A 21 -5.19 1.61 -5.80
N ASP A 22 -4.40 1.88 -6.84
CA ASP A 22 -4.91 2.07 -8.20
C ASP A 22 -4.43 0.90 -9.06
N ALA A 23 -5.31 -0.08 -9.24
CA ALA A 23 -5.01 -1.27 -10.03
C ALA A 23 -4.89 -0.99 -11.55
N ALA A 24 -5.38 0.16 -12.02
CA ALA A 24 -5.22 0.56 -13.41
C ALA A 24 -3.79 1.06 -13.65
N LEU A 25 -3.27 1.89 -12.73
CA LEU A 25 -1.90 2.41 -12.77
C LEU A 25 -0.85 1.44 -12.21
N GLY A 26 -1.26 0.44 -11.42
CA GLY A 26 -0.36 -0.55 -10.84
C GLY A 26 0.39 -0.05 -9.60
N ASP A 27 -0.12 0.96 -8.92
CA ASP A 27 0.55 1.67 -7.84
C ASP A 27 -0.32 1.80 -6.57
N CYS A 28 0.30 2.30 -5.50
CA CYS A 28 -0.41 2.63 -4.26
C CYS A 28 0.14 3.90 -3.62
N ILE A 29 -0.70 4.57 -2.83
CA ILE A 29 -0.29 5.65 -1.94
C ILE A 29 -0.58 5.24 -0.51
N VAL A 30 0.46 5.27 0.34
CA VAL A 30 0.36 5.12 1.79
C VAL A 30 0.45 6.49 2.44
N ILE A 31 -0.46 6.79 3.35
CA ILE A 31 -0.49 8.00 4.18
C ILE A 31 -0.28 7.55 5.62
N ALA A 32 0.85 7.89 6.22
CA ALA A 32 1.19 7.49 7.58
C ALA A 32 1.63 8.70 8.41
N PRO A 33 1.33 8.75 9.72
CA PRO A 33 1.93 9.75 10.60
C PRO A 33 3.45 9.55 10.62
N GLN A 34 4.20 10.64 10.50
CA GLN A 34 5.65 10.65 10.64
C GLN A 34 6.04 11.71 11.66
N PRO A 35 6.99 11.42 12.56
CA PRO A 35 7.53 12.42 13.47
C PRO A 35 8.22 13.52 12.65
N GLY A 36 7.76 14.75 12.83
CA GLY A 36 8.40 15.95 12.31
C GLY A 36 9.16 16.70 13.41
N PRO A 37 9.90 17.76 13.06
CA PRO A 37 10.69 18.53 14.02
C PRO A 37 9.85 19.25 15.10
N ILE A 38 8.60 19.59 14.77
CA ILE A 38 7.69 20.37 15.63
C ILE A 38 6.50 19.51 16.07
N CYS A 39 5.90 18.76 15.13
CA CYS A 39 4.76 17.89 15.40
C CYS A 39 4.76 16.67 14.48
N THR A 40 3.99 15.65 14.84
CA THR A 40 3.72 14.52 13.96
C THR A 40 2.74 14.95 12.88
N SER A 41 3.09 14.75 11.61
CA SER A 41 2.23 15.08 10.46
C SER A 41 2.04 13.89 9.53
N PRO A 42 0.90 13.80 8.82
CA PRO A 42 0.71 12.77 7.80
C PRO A 42 1.68 12.97 6.64
N LYS A 43 2.44 11.93 6.30
CA LYS A 43 3.31 11.88 5.12
C LYS A 43 2.75 10.92 4.09
N ARG A 44 2.71 11.38 2.84
CA ARG A 44 2.33 10.55 1.67
C ARG A 44 3.56 9.87 1.09
N MET A 45 3.44 8.59 0.77
CA MET A 45 4.44 7.77 0.07
C MET A 45 3.75 7.05 -1.09
N ARG A 46 4.18 7.35 -2.32
CA ARG A 46 3.70 6.67 -3.54
C ARG A 46 4.70 5.58 -3.93
N LEU A 47 4.18 4.39 -4.23
CA LEU A 47 4.95 3.26 -4.74
C LEU A 47 4.33 2.83 -6.06
N ASN A 48 5.09 2.94 -7.14
CA ASN A 48 4.67 2.86 -8.54
C ASN A 48 4.67 1.44 -9.11
N SER A 49 5.06 0.43 -8.32
CA SER A 49 5.12 -0.96 -8.79
C SER A 49 4.99 -1.98 -7.67
N LEU A 50 4.66 -3.22 -8.03
CA LEU A 50 4.65 -4.36 -7.11
C LEU A 50 5.99 -4.61 -6.44
N ASP A 51 7.10 -4.42 -7.16
CA ASP A 51 8.44 -4.62 -6.59
C ASP A 51 8.80 -3.56 -5.56
N GLU A 52 8.46 -2.29 -5.82
CA GLU A 52 8.60 -1.22 -4.82
C GLU A 52 7.74 -1.50 -3.58
N ILE A 53 6.50 -1.97 -3.76
CA ILE A 53 5.60 -2.35 -2.67
C ILE A 53 6.18 -3.50 -1.84
N ARG A 54 6.69 -4.56 -2.48
CA ARG A 54 7.34 -5.70 -1.81
C ARG A 54 8.64 -5.29 -1.11
N GLY A 55 9.41 -4.40 -1.71
CA GLY A 55 10.61 -3.81 -1.11
C GLY A 55 10.28 -3.04 0.16
N ALA A 56 9.33 -2.10 0.07
CA ALA A 56 8.86 -1.31 1.20
C ALA A 56 8.27 -2.19 2.31
N TYR A 57 7.47 -3.22 1.96
CA TYR A 57 6.92 -4.18 2.91
C TYR A 57 8.02 -4.85 3.74
N ARG A 58 9.05 -5.41 3.07
CA ARG A 58 10.17 -6.06 3.76
C ARG A 58 10.90 -5.12 4.70
N THR A 59 11.12 -3.87 4.29
CA THR A 59 11.76 -2.86 5.15
C THR A 59 10.90 -2.56 6.37
N GLN A 60 9.60 -2.29 6.18
CA GLN A 60 8.70 -1.93 7.28
C GLN A 60 8.47 -3.10 8.25
N SER A 61 8.34 -4.33 7.74
CA SER A 61 8.28 -5.53 8.59
C SER A 61 9.54 -5.72 9.43
N ARG A 62 10.73 -5.42 8.87
CA ARG A 62 11.99 -5.47 9.64
C ARG A 62 12.05 -4.37 10.70
N LEU A 63 11.62 -3.14 10.39
CA LEU A 63 11.59 -2.05 11.36
C LEU A 63 10.62 -2.35 12.50
N ALA A 64 9.42 -2.86 12.17
CA ALA A 64 8.43 -3.26 13.15
C ALA A 64 8.94 -4.35 14.10
N ALA A 65 9.78 -5.26 13.61
CA ALA A 65 10.35 -6.34 14.43
C ALA A 65 11.57 -5.90 15.26
N ARG A 66 12.42 -5.02 14.72
CA ARG A 66 13.73 -4.70 15.34
C ARG A 66 13.73 -3.47 16.23
N VAL A 67 12.95 -2.45 15.85
CA VAL A 67 12.96 -1.12 16.49
C VAL A 67 11.54 -0.54 16.57
N PRO A 68 10.57 -1.27 17.14
CA PRO A 68 9.16 -0.86 17.16
C PRO A 68 8.94 0.49 17.85
N ASP A 69 9.70 0.80 18.90
CA ASP A 69 9.54 2.06 19.64
C ASP A 69 9.98 3.28 18.83
N GLN A 70 10.96 3.12 17.93
CA GLN A 70 11.42 4.18 17.03
C GLN A 70 10.53 4.31 15.79
N HIS A 71 9.83 3.22 15.43
CA HIS A 71 8.96 3.15 14.28
C HIS A 71 7.58 2.61 14.65
N PRO A 72 6.79 3.35 15.46
CA PRO A 72 5.52 2.86 16.03
C PRO A 72 4.46 2.53 14.97
N HIS A 73 4.59 3.09 13.76
CA HIS A 73 3.67 2.82 12.64
C HIS A 73 4.20 1.81 11.63
N ALA A 74 5.40 1.24 11.80
CA ALA A 74 5.98 0.33 10.82
C ALA A 74 5.14 -0.95 10.62
N LYS A 75 4.52 -1.46 11.69
CA LYS A 75 3.63 -2.63 11.61
C LYS A 75 2.40 -2.34 10.75
N ASP A 76 1.77 -1.18 10.97
CA ASP A 76 0.58 -0.75 10.24
C ASP A 76 0.92 -0.46 8.76
N ILE A 77 2.06 0.19 8.51
CA ILE A 77 2.56 0.41 7.14
C ILE A 77 2.83 -0.93 6.44
N ALA A 78 3.43 -1.90 7.14
CA ALA A 78 3.67 -3.22 6.56
C ALA A 78 2.36 -3.94 6.20
N ALA A 79 1.35 -3.91 7.07
CA ALA A 79 0.03 -4.49 6.77
C ALA A 79 -0.64 -3.80 5.57
N ALA A 80 -0.55 -2.47 5.49
CA ALA A 80 -1.06 -1.70 4.37
C ALA A 80 -0.37 -2.06 3.04
N LEU A 81 0.95 -2.25 3.06
CA LEU A 81 1.74 -2.64 1.89
C LEU A 81 1.46 -4.09 1.47
N GLU A 82 1.26 -5.00 2.44
CA GLU A 82 0.86 -6.37 2.16
C GLU A 82 -0.51 -6.41 1.46
N PHE A 83 -1.49 -5.64 1.97
CA PHE A 83 -2.79 -5.48 1.34
C PHE A 83 -2.69 -4.94 -0.09
N ALA A 84 -1.92 -3.87 -0.29
CA ALA A 84 -1.71 -3.28 -1.62
C ALA A 84 -1.07 -4.28 -2.60
N GLY A 85 -0.03 -4.99 -2.16
CA GLY A 85 0.65 -6.00 -2.97
C GLY A 85 -0.26 -7.17 -3.37
N LYS A 86 -1.10 -7.67 -2.45
CA LYS A 86 -2.09 -8.71 -2.75
C LYS A 86 -3.15 -8.23 -3.75
N THR A 87 -3.67 -7.01 -3.53
CA THR A 87 -4.69 -6.40 -4.39
C THR A 87 -4.20 -6.21 -5.82
N LEU A 88 -2.99 -5.67 -5.98
CA LEU A 88 -2.39 -5.47 -7.30
C LEU A 88 -2.04 -6.80 -7.98
N SER A 89 -1.53 -7.78 -7.24
CA SER A 89 -1.22 -9.11 -7.80
C SER A 89 -2.48 -9.81 -8.31
N ALA A 90 -3.59 -9.73 -7.55
CA ALA A 90 -4.88 -10.27 -7.97
C ALA A 90 -5.42 -9.56 -9.22
N ALA A 91 -5.32 -8.23 -9.27
CA ALA A 91 -5.75 -7.46 -10.44
C ALA A 91 -4.90 -7.76 -11.70
N GLN A 92 -3.60 -7.97 -11.55
CA GLN A 92 -2.72 -8.37 -12.67
C GLN A 92 -3.02 -9.80 -13.14
N GLY A 93 -3.27 -10.73 -12.22
CA GLY A 93 -3.69 -12.10 -12.54
C GLY A 93 -5.03 -12.15 -13.29
N ALA A 94 -5.99 -11.31 -12.89
CA ALA A 94 -7.28 -11.18 -13.58
C ALA A 94 -7.13 -10.58 -14.99
N LYS A 95 -6.17 -9.66 -15.20
CA LYS A 95 -5.86 -9.09 -16.52
C LYS A 95 -5.18 -10.10 -17.47
N HIS A 96 -4.49 -11.11 -16.94
CA HIS A 96 -3.75 -12.11 -17.71
C HIS A 96 -4.56 -13.37 -18.06
N GLN A 97 -5.82 -13.49 -17.62
CA GLN A 97 -6.70 -14.55 -18.11
C GLN A 97 -7.17 -14.21 -19.53
N PRO A 98 -6.78 -14.98 -20.58
CA PRO A 98 -7.32 -14.76 -21.90
C PRO A 98 -8.82 -15.05 -21.86
N LYS A 99 -9.64 -14.06 -22.26
CA LYS A 99 -11.01 -14.28 -22.70
C LYS A 99 -10.96 -15.17 -23.94
N GLY A 100 -10.99 -16.48 -23.75
CA GLY A 100 -10.74 -17.41 -24.84
C GLY A 100 -11.06 -18.86 -24.49
N GLN A 101 -12.22 -19.12 -23.90
CA GLN A 101 -12.89 -20.41 -24.02
C GLN A 101 -14.40 -20.19 -24.20
N SER A 102 -14.75 -19.75 -25.40
CA SER A 102 -15.99 -20.18 -26.05
C SER A 102 -15.61 -21.39 -26.90
N ASN A 103 -16.08 -22.57 -26.52
CA ASN A 103 -16.29 -23.73 -27.39
C ASN A 103 -17.45 -24.48 -26.71
N ALA A 104 -18.66 -24.31 -27.23
CA ALA A 104 -19.28 -25.11 -28.28
C ALA A 104 -20.08 -26.25 -27.64
#